data_AF-A0A0C2VEX3-F1
#
_entry.id   AF-A0A0C2VEX3-F1
#
_cell.length_a   1.000
_cell.length_b   1.000
_cell.length_c   1.000
_cell.angle_alpha   90.00
_cell.angle_beta   90.00
_cell.angle_gamma   90.00
#
_symmetry.space_group_name_H-M   'P 1'
#
loop_
_entity.id
_entity.type
_entity.pdbx_description
1 polymer ?
#
loop_
_entity_poly.entity_id
_entity_poly.type
_entity_poly.pdbx_seq_one_letter_code
_entity_poly.pdbx_strand_id
1 'polypeptide(L)'
;MTQSDIFEYLKLGTFEKNSSPLLVCRNDKEATIIEHSGKFLKQNIFKLPDFRAEFGDDLRSFSDELFELFSSLFNYYNAPSPKILVSPIRTLLFNLPISRFFSSFELEYAQNIDLEALKNRLYHWGYHFVDIVTQKGEVSFRGDIIDIFVINQSRPYRISLFDKDIESIRHFEVETQMSHTEVDKIEVISSFLSFSKSSMNK
;
A
#
# COMPACT_ATOMS: atom_id res chain seq x y z
N MET A 1 22.02 17.74 -6.36
CA MET A 1 21.92 18.11 -4.95
C MET A 1 22.76 17.10 -4.19
N THR A 2 23.65 17.49 -3.28
CA THR A 2 24.37 16.48 -2.47
C THR A 2 23.46 16.02 -1.33
N GLN A 3 23.72 14.81 -0.79
CA GLN A 3 22.98 14.31 0.38
C GLN A 3 23.09 15.26 1.57
N SER A 4 24.26 15.90 1.75
CA SER A 4 24.51 16.88 2.81
C SER A 4 23.61 18.11 2.69
N ASP A 5 23.43 18.64 1.47
CA ASP A 5 22.56 19.80 1.23
C ASP A 5 21.09 19.46 1.54
N ILE A 6 20.63 18.28 1.12
CA ILE A 6 19.27 17.78 1.40
C ILE A 6 19.05 17.64 2.90
N PHE A 7 20.03 17.05 3.59
CA PHE A 7 19.96 16.84 5.02
C PHE A 7 19.88 18.16 5.79
N GLU A 8 20.74 19.12 5.48
CA GLU A 8 20.70 20.44 6.12
C GLU A 8 19.40 21.19 5.76
N TYR A 9 18.90 21.09 4.53
CA TYR A 9 17.60 21.65 4.18
C TYR A 9 16.46 21.06 5.01
N LEU A 10 16.38 19.73 5.14
CA LEU A 10 15.33 19.06 5.93
C LEU A 10 15.43 19.37 7.43
N LYS A 11 16.65 19.53 7.94
CA LYS A 11 16.94 19.84 9.35
C LYS A 11 16.61 21.30 9.68
N LEU A 12 16.93 22.23 8.78
CA LEU A 12 16.63 23.66 8.92
C LEU A 12 15.19 24.00 8.57
N GLY A 13 14.55 23.17 7.73
CA GLY A 13 13.16 23.30 7.32
C GLY A 13 12.23 23.23 8.52
N THR A 14 11.84 24.39 9.04
CA THR A 14 10.77 24.49 10.04
C THR A 14 9.43 24.27 9.36
N PHE A 15 9.09 23.01 9.12
CA PHE A 15 7.77 22.64 8.61
C PHE A 15 6.74 22.97 9.69
N GLU A 16 5.80 23.87 9.38
CA GLU A 16 4.73 24.23 10.30
C GLU A 16 3.94 22.98 10.71
N LYS A 17 3.37 22.98 11.93
CA LYS A 17 2.66 21.81 12.49
C LYS A 17 1.56 21.24 11.59
N ASN A 18 0.96 22.05 10.73
CA ASN A 18 -0.12 21.65 9.80
C ASN A 18 0.32 21.65 8.32
N SER A 19 1.62 21.70 8.06
CA SER A 19 2.12 21.75 6.68
C SER A 19 2.17 20.37 6.03
N SER A 20 1.93 20.35 4.72
CA SER A 20 2.06 19.18 3.87
C SER A 20 2.90 19.51 2.62
N PRO A 21 4.19 19.84 2.79
CA PRO A 21 5.05 20.24 1.69
C PRO A 21 5.28 19.12 0.68
N LEU A 22 5.39 19.50 -0.60
CA LEU A 22 5.80 18.64 -1.70
C LEU A 22 7.25 18.98 -2.09
N LEU A 23 8.14 18.00 -2.02
CA LEU A 23 9.50 18.08 -2.53
C LEU A 23 9.58 17.37 -3.88
N VAL A 24 9.90 18.14 -4.92
CA VAL A 24 10.07 17.61 -6.28
C VAL A 24 11.53 17.27 -6.51
N CYS A 25 11.78 16.05 -6.98
CA CYS A 25 13.12 15.57 -7.30
C CYS A 25 13.21 15.08 -8.75
N ARG A 26 14.43 14.80 -9.22
CA ARG A 26 14.68 14.46 -10.63
C ARG A 26 14.34 13.02 -10.95
N ASN A 27 14.58 12.09 -10.02
CA ASN A 27 14.47 10.65 -10.22
C ASN A 27 14.38 9.91 -8.88
N ASP A 28 14.14 8.60 -8.95
CA ASP A 28 14.02 7.75 -7.76
C ASP A 28 15.28 7.73 -6.85
N LYS A 29 16.48 7.88 -7.41
CA LYS A 29 17.72 7.94 -6.62
C LYS A 29 17.73 9.14 -5.68
N GLU A 30 17.38 10.32 -6.20
CA GLU A 30 17.29 11.52 -5.39
C GLU A 30 16.13 11.44 -4.40
N ALA A 31 14.98 10.88 -4.81
CA ALA A 31 13.83 10.65 -3.93
C ALA A 31 14.21 9.77 -2.72
N THR A 32 14.95 8.69 -2.95
CA THR A 32 15.43 7.76 -1.91
C THR A 32 16.39 8.44 -0.94
N ILE A 33 17.30 9.30 -1.42
CA ILE A 33 18.22 10.06 -0.56
C ILE A 33 17.44 11.01 0.37
N ILE A 34 16.41 11.67 -0.14
CA ILE A 34 15.54 12.55 0.65
C ILE A 34 14.77 11.74 1.70
N GLU A 35 14.17 10.61 1.30
CA GLU A 35 13.44 9.72 2.20
C GLU A 35 14.32 9.22 3.35
N HIS A 36 15.51 8.72 3.05
CA HIS A 36 16.44 8.22 4.07
C HIS A 36 16.87 9.34 5.04
N SER A 37 17.20 10.52 4.50
CA SER A 37 17.56 11.69 5.32
C SER A 37 16.42 12.12 6.25
N GLY A 38 15.19 12.16 5.74
CA GLY A 38 14.01 12.52 6.54
C GLY A 38 13.65 11.49 7.59
N LYS A 39 13.68 10.19 7.25
CA LYS A 39 13.47 9.10 8.21
C LYS A 39 14.51 9.14 9.33
N PHE A 40 15.77 9.42 9.01
CA PHE A 40 16.83 9.61 10.02
C PHE A 40 16.52 10.77 10.97
N LEU A 41 15.97 11.87 10.44
CA LEU A 41 15.50 13.02 11.23
C LEU A 41 14.15 12.79 11.94
N LYS A 42 13.58 11.58 11.85
CA LYS A 42 12.26 11.21 12.41
C LYS A 42 11.11 12.08 11.88
N GLN A 43 11.20 12.53 10.62
CA GLN A 43 10.14 13.24 9.93
C GLN A 43 9.21 12.25 9.22
N ASN A 44 7.92 12.59 9.11
CA ASN A 44 6.95 11.81 8.36
C ASN A 44 7.14 12.07 6.85
N ILE A 45 8.10 11.40 6.22
CA ILE A 45 8.38 11.50 4.79
C ILE A 45 7.79 10.31 4.05
N PHE A 46 7.10 10.60 2.94
CA PHE A 46 6.50 9.62 2.04
C PHE A 46 7.06 9.81 0.64
N LYS A 47 7.64 8.75 0.07
CA LYS A 47 8.24 8.76 -1.27
C LYS A 47 7.26 8.17 -2.28
N LEU A 48 7.00 8.87 -3.37
CA LEU A 48 6.35 8.28 -4.55
C LEU A 48 7.41 7.65 -5.46
N PRO A 49 7.13 6.48 -6.07
CA PRO A 49 8.04 5.87 -7.02
C PRO A 49 8.18 6.73 -8.28
N ASP A 50 9.24 6.51 -9.05
CA ASP A 50 9.36 7.05 -10.41
C ASP A 50 8.49 6.20 -11.34
N PHE A 51 7.26 6.64 -11.60
CA PHE A 51 6.30 5.89 -12.39
C PHE A 51 6.60 6.07 -13.88
N ARG A 52 7.02 4.98 -14.53
CA ARG A 52 7.64 5.01 -15.87
C ARG A 52 6.70 4.71 -17.03
N ALA A 53 5.45 4.33 -16.76
CA ALA A 53 4.50 4.00 -17.80
C ALA A 53 4.24 5.22 -18.71
N GLU A 54 4.06 4.96 -20.00
CA GLU A 54 3.67 5.96 -21.00
C GLU A 54 2.25 5.69 -21.52
N PHE A 55 1.67 6.67 -22.21
CA PHE A 55 0.35 6.50 -22.79
C PHE A 55 0.37 5.38 -23.86
N GLY A 56 -0.48 4.37 -23.68
CA GLY A 56 -0.56 3.21 -24.56
C GLY A 56 0.15 1.97 -24.03
N ASP A 57 0.89 2.08 -22.93
CA ASP A 57 1.51 0.93 -22.28
C ASP A 57 0.49 0.02 -21.58
N ASP A 58 0.84 -1.25 -21.46
CA ASP A 58 0.14 -2.19 -20.60
C ASP A 58 0.57 -2.00 -19.13
N LEU A 59 -0.33 -1.43 -18.33
CA LEU A 59 -0.09 -1.12 -16.93
C LEU A 59 0.23 -2.35 -16.06
N ARG A 60 -0.09 -3.57 -16.52
CA ARG A 60 0.25 -4.80 -15.78
C ARG A 60 1.76 -4.99 -15.65
N SER A 61 2.56 -4.48 -16.59
CA SER A 61 4.02 -4.51 -16.51
C SER A 61 4.59 -3.55 -15.47
N PHE A 62 3.76 -2.67 -14.90
CA PHE A 62 4.13 -1.66 -13.91
C PHE A 62 3.38 -1.86 -12.58
N SER A 63 2.88 -3.07 -12.31
CA SER A 63 2.11 -3.38 -11.10
C SER A 63 2.89 -3.06 -9.83
N ASP A 64 4.19 -3.34 -9.80
CA ASP A 64 5.05 -3.07 -8.65
C ASP A 64 5.15 -1.57 -8.35
N GLU A 65 5.37 -0.74 -9.38
CA GLU A 65 5.42 0.71 -9.20
C GLU A 65 4.04 1.29 -8.83
N LEU A 66 2.96 0.74 -9.37
CA LEU A 66 1.60 1.14 -8.98
C LEU A 66 1.31 0.78 -7.52
N PHE A 67 1.72 -0.40 -7.06
CA PHE A 67 1.56 -0.81 -5.68
C PHE A 67 2.40 0.03 -4.72
N GLU A 68 3.64 0.38 -5.09
CA GLU A 68 4.46 1.33 -4.31
C GLU A 68 3.78 2.72 -4.26
N LEU A 69 3.28 3.21 -5.40
CA LEU A 69 2.57 4.49 -5.49
C LEU A 69 1.34 4.53 -4.58
N PHE A 70 0.46 3.53 -4.68
CA PHE A 70 -0.77 3.46 -3.91
C PHE A 70 -0.51 3.23 -2.43
N SER A 71 0.46 2.39 -2.07
CA SER A 71 0.87 2.20 -0.68
C SER A 71 1.40 3.51 -0.07
N SER A 72 2.26 4.23 -0.80
CA SER A 72 2.81 5.51 -0.35
C SER A 72 1.74 6.59 -0.21
N LEU A 73 0.79 6.67 -1.16
CA LEU A 73 -0.33 7.61 -1.08
C LEU A 73 -1.27 7.28 0.09
N PHE A 74 -1.62 6.01 0.28
CA PHE A 74 -2.43 5.56 1.43
C PHE A 74 -1.78 5.98 2.75
N ASN A 75 -0.49 5.67 2.92
CA ASN A 75 0.26 6.01 4.12
C ASN A 75 0.36 7.54 4.32
N TYR A 76 0.63 8.28 3.24
CA TYR A 76 0.68 9.74 3.28
C TYR A 76 -0.66 10.35 3.71
N TYR A 77 -1.79 9.87 3.19
CA TYR A 77 -3.10 10.41 3.53
C TYR A 77 -3.47 10.14 5.00
N ASN A 78 -3.14 8.97 5.53
CA ASN A 78 -3.44 8.59 6.90
C ASN A 78 -2.45 9.13 7.95
N ALA A 79 -1.31 9.66 7.53
CA ALA A 79 -0.32 10.19 8.44
C ALA A 79 -0.70 11.57 9.02
N PRO A 80 -0.35 11.83 10.30
CA PRO A 80 -0.51 13.15 10.92
C PRO A 80 0.48 14.17 10.34
N SER A 81 0.11 15.45 10.43
CA SER A 81 0.99 16.56 10.06
C SER A 81 2.01 16.87 11.17
N PRO A 82 3.19 17.43 10.83
CA PRO A 82 3.67 17.71 9.48
C PRO A 82 4.05 16.43 8.72
N LYS A 83 3.74 16.39 7.43
CA LYS A 83 4.05 15.27 6.54
C LYS A 83 4.58 15.75 5.20
N ILE A 84 5.64 15.13 4.70
CA ILE A 84 6.37 15.57 3.53
C ILE A 84 6.15 14.54 2.42
N LEU A 85 5.65 14.99 1.28
CA LEU A 85 5.58 14.15 0.09
C LEU A 85 6.80 14.42 -0.78
N VAL A 86 7.51 13.36 -1.18
CA VAL A 86 8.64 13.44 -2.09
C VAL A 86 8.26 12.71 -3.36
N SER A 87 8.40 13.36 -4.50
CA SER A 87 8.08 12.73 -5.78
C SER A 87 9.04 13.14 -6.88
N PRO A 88 9.42 12.20 -7.76
CA PRO A 88 9.95 12.53 -9.07
C PRO A 88 8.95 13.37 -9.86
N ILE A 89 9.44 14.31 -10.68
CA ILE A 89 8.58 15.15 -11.53
C ILE A 89 7.72 14.31 -12.48
N ARG A 90 8.25 13.19 -13.00
CA ARG A 90 7.55 12.30 -13.94
C ARG A 90 6.24 11.78 -13.36
N THR A 91 6.27 11.28 -12.12
CA THR A 91 5.09 10.77 -11.42
C THR A 91 4.02 11.84 -11.21
N LEU A 92 4.45 13.09 -10.97
CA LEU A 92 3.54 14.24 -10.81
C LEU A 92 2.86 14.70 -12.11
N LEU A 93 3.33 14.24 -13.28
CA LEU A 93 2.67 14.51 -14.55
C LEU A 93 1.35 13.73 -14.68
N PHE A 94 1.16 12.69 -13.87
CA PHE A 94 -0.08 11.92 -13.82
C PHE A 94 -1.05 12.50 -12.79
N ASN A 95 -2.35 12.36 -13.08
CA ASN A 95 -3.39 12.66 -12.10
C ASN A 95 -3.35 11.61 -10.99
N LEU A 96 -2.86 12.00 -9.81
CA LEU A 96 -2.81 11.11 -8.66
C LEU A 96 -4.20 10.98 -8.01
N PRO A 97 -4.59 9.77 -7.58
CA PRO A 97 -5.85 9.58 -6.88
C PRO A 97 -5.86 10.32 -5.54
N ILE A 98 -6.99 10.94 -5.21
CA ILE A 98 -7.19 11.63 -3.93
C ILE A 98 -7.59 10.67 -2.80
N SER A 99 -7.43 11.10 -1.56
CA SER A 99 -7.62 10.27 -0.35
C SER A 99 -8.92 9.47 -0.29
N ARG A 100 -10.04 9.97 -0.84
CA ARG A 100 -11.34 9.27 -0.84
C ARG A 100 -11.34 7.94 -1.59
N PHE A 101 -10.38 7.72 -2.50
CA PHE A 101 -10.25 6.49 -3.28
C PHE A 101 -9.34 5.46 -2.60
N PHE A 102 -8.87 5.78 -1.40
CA PHE A 102 -8.10 4.89 -0.56
C PHE A 102 -8.97 4.50 0.62
N SER A 103 -9.08 3.21 0.89
CA SER A 103 -9.81 2.69 2.04
C SER A 103 -9.13 1.43 2.56
N SER A 104 -9.37 1.14 3.83
CA SER A 104 -8.92 -0.08 4.48
C SER A 104 -10.03 -0.68 5.32
N PHE A 105 -9.87 -1.95 5.67
CA PHE A 105 -10.66 -2.61 6.70
C PHE A 105 -9.76 -3.53 7.51
N GLU A 106 -10.12 -3.74 8.77
CA GLU A 106 -9.41 -4.67 9.63
C GLU A 106 -10.11 -6.05 9.60
N LEU A 107 -9.30 -7.09 9.70
CA LEU A 107 -9.73 -8.46 10.02
C LEU A 107 -9.04 -8.86 11.31
N GLU A 108 -9.81 -9.32 12.30
CA GLU A 108 -9.30 -9.66 13.64
C GLU A 108 -9.72 -11.06 14.10
N TYR A 109 -8.95 -11.64 15.02
CA TYR A 109 -9.30 -12.89 15.68
C TYR A 109 -10.71 -12.84 16.29
N ALA A 110 -11.45 -13.95 16.17
CA ALA A 110 -12.84 -14.09 16.60
C ALA A 110 -13.86 -13.19 15.89
N GLN A 111 -13.48 -12.49 14.81
CA GLN A 111 -14.42 -11.76 13.98
C GLN A 111 -15.24 -12.71 13.10
N ASN A 112 -16.55 -12.48 13.05
CA ASN A 112 -17.43 -13.13 12.07
C ASN A 112 -17.35 -12.41 10.71
N ILE A 113 -17.10 -13.17 9.64
CA ILE A 113 -16.98 -12.64 8.28
C ILE A 113 -18.03 -13.19 7.32
N ASP A 114 -18.56 -12.32 6.47
CA ASP A 114 -19.32 -12.70 5.28
C ASP A 114 -18.35 -12.89 4.10
N LEU A 115 -18.11 -14.15 3.74
CA LEU A 115 -17.19 -14.52 2.68
C LEU A 115 -17.58 -13.96 1.31
N GLU A 116 -18.87 -13.91 0.97
CA GLU A 116 -19.29 -13.36 -0.32
C GLU A 116 -19.07 -11.84 -0.37
N ALA A 117 -19.39 -11.15 0.73
CA ALA A 117 -19.14 -9.71 0.84
C ALA A 117 -17.65 -9.40 0.78
N LEU A 118 -16.80 -10.19 1.44
CA LEU A 118 -15.35 -10.04 1.42
C LEU A 118 -14.77 -10.27 0.01
N LYS A 119 -15.16 -11.37 -0.66
CA LYS A 119 -14.74 -11.66 -2.04
C LYS A 119 -15.12 -10.52 -2.99
N ASN A 120 -16.36 -10.06 -2.91
CA ASN A 120 -16.82 -8.94 -3.71
C ASN A 120 -16.00 -7.68 -3.42
N ARG A 121 -15.76 -7.34 -2.14
CA ARG A 121 -14.96 -6.17 -1.79
C ARG A 121 -13.55 -6.24 -2.37
N LEU A 122 -12.85 -7.36 -2.19
CA LEU A 122 -11.48 -7.55 -2.68
C LEU A 122 -11.41 -7.47 -4.21
N TYR A 123 -12.39 -8.05 -4.92
CA TYR A 123 -12.48 -7.94 -6.38
C TYR A 123 -12.58 -6.48 -6.84
N HIS A 124 -13.48 -5.68 -6.24
CA HIS A 124 -13.63 -4.27 -6.60
C HIS A 124 -12.44 -3.41 -6.16
N TRP A 125 -11.66 -3.86 -5.18
CA TRP A 125 -10.42 -3.23 -4.72
C TRP A 125 -9.20 -3.60 -5.57
N GLY A 126 -9.39 -4.41 -6.61
CA GLY A 126 -8.36 -4.77 -7.58
C GLY A 126 -7.47 -5.94 -7.16
N TYR A 127 -7.91 -6.78 -6.22
CA TYR A 127 -7.17 -8.00 -5.89
C TYR A 127 -7.37 -9.07 -6.98
N HIS A 128 -6.28 -9.77 -7.29
CA HIS A 128 -6.25 -10.88 -8.23
C HIS A 128 -6.54 -12.20 -7.51
N PHE A 129 -7.59 -12.90 -7.96
CA PHE A 129 -7.98 -14.19 -7.41
C PHE A 129 -7.17 -15.30 -8.08
N VAL A 130 -6.40 -16.01 -7.27
CA VAL A 130 -5.46 -17.05 -7.71
C VAL A 130 -5.63 -18.31 -6.87
N ASP A 131 -5.12 -19.44 -7.36
CA ASP A 131 -5.11 -20.70 -6.60
C ASP A 131 -4.03 -20.72 -5.51
N ILE A 132 -2.89 -20.05 -5.76
CA ILE A 132 -1.75 -19.98 -4.85
C ILE A 132 -1.24 -18.54 -4.86
N VAL A 133 -1.20 -17.90 -3.70
CA VAL A 133 -0.69 -16.54 -3.52
C VAL A 133 0.84 -16.56 -3.57
N THR A 134 1.40 -15.74 -4.44
CA THR A 134 2.83 -15.58 -4.67
C THR A 134 3.28 -14.12 -4.75
N GLN A 135 2.40 -13.20 -5.13
CA GLN A 135 2.70 -11.80 -5.32
C GLN A 135 1.75 -10.89 -4.55
N LYS A 136 2.16 -9.64 -4.35
CA LYS A 136 1.31 -8.59 -3.77
C LYS A 136 0.07 -8.37 -4.64
N GLY A 137 -1.04 -8.03 -3.98
CA GLY A 137 -2.32 -7.84 -4.67
C GLY A 137 -3.04 -9.15 -5.03
N GLU A 138 -2.52 -10.31 -4.62
CA GLU A 138 -3.17 -11.60 -4.83
C GLU A 138 -3.96 -12.07 -3.60
N VAL A 139 -5.03 -12.82 -3.85
CA VAL A 139 -5.84 -13.49 -2.85
C VAL A 139 -6.27 -14.88 -3.33
N SER A 140 -6.31 -15.84 -2.42
CA SER A 140 -6.80 -17.20 -2.63
C SER A 140 -7.86 -17.53 -1.58
N PHE A 141 -8.94 -18.20 -1.99
CA PHE A 141 -9.95 -18.75 -1.10
C PHE A 141 -10.03 -20.27 -1.28
N ARG A 142 -9.59 -21.04 -0.27
CA ARG A 142 -9.51 -22.49 -0.31
C ARG A 142 -10.21 -23.08 0.91
N GLY A 143 -11.50 -23.38 0.76
CA GLY A 143 -12.33 -23.89 1.86
C GLY A 143 -12.41 -22.89 3.02
N ASP A 144 -11.83 -23.27 4.14
CA ASP A 144 -11.70 -22.53 5.39
C ASP A 144 -10.43 -21.65 5.45
N ILE A 145 -9.62 -21.62 4.39
CA ILE A 145 -8.39 -20.83 4.34
C ILE A 145 -8.53 -19.66 3.36
N ILE A 146 -8.13 -18.48 3.80
CA ILE A 146 -7.91 -17.30 2.95
C ILE A 146 -6.43 -16.94 3.00
N ASP A 147 -5.76 -16.98 1.86
CA ASP A 147 -4.41 -16.43 1.73
C ASP A 147 -4.51 -15.07 1.04
N ILE A 148 -3.86 -14.04 1.57
CA ILE A 148 -3.89 -12.69 1.01
C ILE A 148 -2.52 -12.02 1.13
N PHE A 149 -2.05 -11.38 0.05
CA PHE A 149 -0.85 -10.56 0.07
C PHE A 149 -1.22 -9.09 -0.14
N VAL A 150 -1.30 -8.33 0.95
CA VAL A 150 -1.63 -6.91 0.91
C VAL A 150 -0.44 -6.10 0.36
N ILE A 151 -0.73 -5.11 -0.50
CA ILE A 151 0.31 -4.39 -1.27
C ILE A 151 1.31 -3.59 -0.40
N ASN A 152 0.87 -3.10 0.77
CA ASN A 152 1.71 -2.33 1.71
C ASN A 152 2.43 -3.22 2.74
N GLN A 153 2.30 -4.55 2.64
CA GLN A 153 2.90 -5.50 3.58
C GLN A 153 4.14 -6.15 2.97
N SER A 154 5.06 -6.60 3.83
CA SER A 154 6.28 -7.31 3.41
C SER A 154 6.07 -8.82 3.25
N ARG A 155 5.03 -9.37 3.88
CA ARG A 155 4.71 -10.80 3.90
C ARG A 155 3.20 -11.01 3.74
N PRO A 156 2.76 -12.11 3.11
CA PRO A 156 1.35 -12.44 3.02
C PRO A 156 0.83 -13.00 4.35
N TYR A 157 -0.50 -13.09 4.43
CA TYR A 157 -1.22 -13.63 5.57
C TYR A 157 -2.09 -14.82 5.15
N ARG A 158 -2.14 -15.81 6.01
CA ARG A 158 -3.08 -16.93 5.98
C ARG A 158 -4.08 -16.74 7.12
N ILE A 159 -5.35 -16.69 6.76
CA ILE A 159 -6.48 -16.57 7.67
C ILE A 159 -7.17 -17.92 7.68
N SER A 160 -7.26 -18.56 8.84
CA SER A 160 -7.99 -19.82 9.01
C SER A 160 -9.35 -19.52 9.63
N LEU A 161 -10.39 -20.16 9.11
CA LEU A 161 -11.77 -19.95 9.50
C LEU A 161 -12.34 -21.20 10.16
N PHE A 162 -13.24 -21.00 11.10
CA PHE A 162 -14.16 -22.04 11.55
C PHE A 162 -15.59 -21.58 11.25
N ASP A 163 -16.24 -22.22 10.28
CA ASP A 163 -17.48 -21.75 9.65
C ASP A 163 -17.36 -20.33 9.07
N LYS A 164 -17.71 -19.30 9.86
CA LYS A 164 -17.65 -17.88 9.50
C LYS A 164 -16.73 -17.06 10.41
N ASP A 165 -16.17 -17.68 11.44
CA ASP A 165 -15.36 -16.98 12.43
C ASP A 165 -13.87 -17.11 12.10
N ILE A 166 -13.12 -16.03 12.24
CA ILE A 166 -11.66 -16.04 12.11
C ILE A 166 -11.07 -16.75 13.33
N GLU A 167 -10.51 -17.93 13.11
CA GLU A 167 -9.85 -18.72 14.14
C GLU A 167 -8.39 -18.30 14.33
N SER A 168 -7.70 -17.94 13.25
CA SER A 168 -6.31 -17.48 13.34
C SER A 168 -5.88 -16.68 12.13
N ILE A 169 -4.92 -15.77 12.35
CA ILE A 169 -4.26 -15.02 11.29
C ILE A 169 -2.76 -15.18 11.45
N ARG A 170 -2.07 -15.69 10.43
CA ARG A 170 -0.63 -15.98 10.49
C ARG A 170 0.08 -15.46 9.25
N HIS A 171 1.32 -15.01 9.41
CA HIS A 171 2.21 -14.85 8.28
C HIS A 171 2.60 -16.20 7.69
N PHE A 172 2.81 -16.26 6.38
CA PHE A 172 3.41 -17.41 5.71
C PHE A 172 4.47 -17.00 4.68
N GLU A 173 5.42 -17.89 4.40
CA GLU A 173 6.44 -17.66 3.37
C GLU A 173 5.95 -18.17 2.01
N VAL A 174 6.08 -17.35 0.97
CA VAL A 174 5.56 -17.67 -0.38
C VAL A 174 6.22 -18.91 -0.98
N GLU A 175 7.51 -19.09 -0.76
CA GLU A 175 8.30 -20.15 -1.38
C GLU A 175 7.96 -21.53 -0.80
N THR A 176 7.70 -21.59 0.51
CA THR A 176 7.46 -22.85 1.21
C THR A 176 5.99 -23.08 1.54
N GLN A 177 5.16 -22.04 1.45
CA GLN A 177 3.74 -22.05 1.84
C GLN A 177 3.50 -22.41 3.31
N MET A 178 4.53 -22.30 4.16
CA MET A 178 4.48 -22.60 5.58
C MET A 178 4.13 -21.35 6.41
N SER A 179 3.23 -21.51 7.38
CA SER A 179 2.85 -20.45 8.31
C SER A 179 3.79 -20.39 9.51
N HIS A 180 4.00 -19.19 10.06
CA HIS A 180 4.95 -18.96 11.14
C HIS A 180 4.35 -18.17 12.30
N THR A 181 4.29 -16.85 12.16
CA THR A 181 3.98 -15.91 13.24
C THR A 181 2.51 -15.55 13.21
N GLU A 182 1.83 -15.78 14.33
CA GLU A 182 0.44 -15.38 14.54
C GLU A 182 0.33 -13.89 14.88
N VAL A 183 -0.75 -13.28 14.42
CA VAL A 183 -1.08 -11.87 14.65
C VAL A 183 -2.56 -11.76 15.03
N ASP A 184 -2.90 -10.82 15.91
CA ASP A 184 -4.28 -10.66 16.38
C ASP A 184 -5.20 -10.05 15.33
N LYS A 185 -4.63 -9.21 14.46
CA LYS A 185 -5.36 -8.54 13.39
C LYS A 185 -4.48 -8.17 12.21
N ILE A 186 -5.12 -7.94 11.07
CA ILE A 186 -4.50 -7.40 9.86
C ILE A 186 -5.32 -6.22 9.34
N GLU A 187 -4.63 -5.25 8.75
CA GLU A 187 -5.27 -4.20 7.96
C GLU A 187 -5.12 -4.54 6.47
N VAL A 188 -6.25 -4.66 5.78
CA VAL A 188 -6.31 -4.86 4.33
C VAL A 188 -6.64 -3.52 3.68
N ILE A 189 -5.79 -3.07 2.77
CA ILE A 189 -5.99 -1.84 2.00
C ILE A 189 -6.40 -2.16 0.55
N SER A 190 -6.91 -1.20 -0.20
CA SER A 190 -7.19 -1.41 -1.63
C SER A 190 -5.90 -1.66 -2.43
N SER A 191 -5.89 -2.69 -3.28
CA SER A 191 -4.75 -3.00 -4.18
C SER A 191 -4.59 -1.95 -5.29
N PHE A 192 -5.70 -1.39 -5.74
CA PHE A 192 -5.76 -0.23 -6.63
C PHE A 192 -6.51 0.91 -5.94
N LEU A 193 -7.78 1.10 -6.27
CA LEU A 193 -8.65 2.12 -5.69
C LEU A 193 -9.85 1.43 -5.05
N SER A 194 -10.38 2.02 -3.97
CA SER A 194 -11.54 1.51 -3.24
C SER A 194 -12.84 1.81 -3.98
N PHE A 195 -13.06 1.13 -5.09
CA PHE A 195 -14.34 1.22 -5.80
C PHE A 195 -15.41 0.39 -5.09
N SER A 196 -16.63 0.91 -5.09
CA SER A 196 -17.84 0.16 -4.78
C SER A 196 -18.55 -0.23 -6.08
N LYS A 197 -19.41 -1.25 -6.02
CA LYS A 197 -20.29 -1.65 -7.13
C LYS A 197 -21.14 -0.49 -7.69
N SER A 198 -21.46 0.53 -6.87
CA SER A 198 -22.17 1.73 -7.30
C SER A 198 -21.29 2.77 -8.00
N SER A 199 -19.97 2.73 -7.79
CA SER A 199 -19.02 3.69 -8.35
C SER A 199 -18.57 3.33 -9.77
N MET A 200 -18.66 2.06 -10.17
CA MET A 200 -18.23 1.57 -11.49
C MET A 200 -19.32 1.64 -12.58
N ASN A 201 -20.58 1.88 -12.21
CA ASN A 201 -21.71 1.97 -13.15
C ASN A 201 -22.05 3.41 -13.57
N LYS A 202 -21.09 4.34 -13.46
CA LYS A 202 -21.24 5.74 -13.87
C LYS A 202 -20.16 6.15 -14.85
#